data_AF-A0A4S8QS71-F1
#
_entry.id   AF-A0A4S8QS71-F1
#
_cell.length_a   1.000
_cell.length_b   1.000
_cell.length_c   1.000
_cell.angle_alpha   90.00
_cell.angle_beta   90.00
_cell.angle_gamma   90.00
#
_symmetry.space_group_name_H-M   'P 1'
#
loop_
_entity.id
_entity.type
_entity.pdbx_description
1 polymer ?
#
loop_
_entity_poly.entity_id
_entity_poly.type
_entity_poly.pdbx_seq_one_letter_code
_entity_poly.pdbx_strand_id
1 'polypeptide(L)'
;MTPTLRPLSCWKSLLRQSRQQKIIFRSLTTYHHSKPASQTPLQTQAVRKIKTYPPPSSPAQIFKEPIKNIHAEQIAVLDPTGARTNLFSKTNPEAARVGDILLVRLKTGDPFAGVCINIRRRGVETGILLRNELTRVGVEMWYKIYSPNVEGIEVVQRKAKRARRARLTYMRKPKHDMGSVQNIVLQYQRTRGVLGRPDGERRQTSKKKTKGKK
;
A
#
# COMPACT_ATOMS: atom_id res chain seq x y z
N MET A 1 -48.56 -34.30 -4.92
CA MET A 1 -47.62 -35.04 -5.79
C MET A 1 -46.20 -34.78 -5.29
N THR A 2 -45.56 -35.79 -4.70
CA THR A 2 -44.13 -35.82 -4.34
C THR A 2 -43.47 -36.95 -5.13
N PRO A 3 -42.21 -36.81 -5.57
CA PRO A 3 -41.14 -37.58 -4.89
C PRO A 3 -39.82 -36.79 -4.74
N THR A 4 -39.24 -36.69 -3.54
CA THR A 4 -38.25 -37.57 -2.87
C THR A 4 -36.79 -37.39 -3.31
N LEU A 5 -35.96 -37.06 -2.30
CA LEU A 5 -34.51 -36.88 -2.31
C LEU A 5 -33.75 -38.12 -2.82
N ARG A 6 -32.62 -37.89 -3.51
CA ARG A 6 -31.70 -38.94 -3.96
C ARG A 6 -30.81 -39.46 -2.81
N PRO A 7 -30.65 -40.79 -2.67
CA PRO A 7 -29.85 -41.41 -1.63
C PRO A 7 -28.37 -41.62 -2.02
N LEU A 8 -27.56 -41.75 -0.97
CA LEU A 8 -26.15 -42.10 -0.94
C LEU A 8 -25.88 -43.42 -1.67
N SER A 9 -24.94 -43.42 -2.62
CA SER A 9 -24.42 -44.64 -3.24
C SER A 9 -23.54 -45.41 -2.25
N CYS A 10 -24.17 -46.39 -1.61
CA CYS A 10 -23.55 -47.45 -0.84
C CYS A 10 -22.82 -48.42 -1.79
N TRP A 11 -21.48 -48.46 -1.73
CA TRP A 11 -20.67 -49.51 -2.36
C TRP A 11 -20.65 -50.80 -1.50
N LYS A 12 -21.83 -51.36 -1.24
CA LYS A 12 -21.94 -52.71 -0.66
C LYS A 12 -22.87 -53.56 -1.51
N SER A 13 -22.37 -54.02 -2.65
CA SER A 13 -23.01 -55.11 -3.41
C SER A 13 -22.06 -55.80 -4.40
N LEU A 14 -20.85 -56.16 -3.97
CA LEU A 14 -19.94 -57.00 -4.76
C LEU A 14 -19.68 -58.38 -4.17
N LEU A 15 -20.53 -58.85 -3.26
CA LEU A 15 -20.39 -60.19 -2.71
C LEU A 15 -21.76 -60.86 -2.61
N ARG A 16 -22.32 -61.22 -3.77
CA ARG A 16 -23.27 -62.33 -3.83
C ARG A 16 -23.16 -63.06 -5.16
N GLN A 17 -22.93 -64.37 -5.03
CA GLN A 17 -23.16 -65.43 -6.00
C GLN A 17 -22.03 -65.78 -6.99
N SER A 18 -21.14 -66.65 -6.52
CA SER A 18 -20.89 -67.93 -7.19
C SER A 18 -20.68 -69.01 -6.11
N ARG A 19 -21.78 -69.57 -5.60
CA ARG A 19 -22.20 -70.96 -5.88
C ARG A 19 -21.05 -71.90 -6.26
N GLN A 20 -20.58 -72.59 -5.23
CA GLN A 20 -20.22 -74.01 -5.19
C GLN A 20 -19.74 -74.66 -6.49
N GLN A 21 -18.43 -74.92 -6.54
CA GLN A 21 -17.94 -76.21 -7.00
C GLN A 21 -17.11 -76.81 -5.86
N LYS A 22 -17.67 -77.86 -5.23
CA LYS A 22 -16.94 -78.73 -4.31
C LYS A 22 -15.99 -79.57 -5.14
N ILE A 23 -14.78 -79.08 -5.37
CA ILE A 23 -13.69 -79.93 -5.85
C ILE A 23 -13.09 -80.60 -4.63
N ILE A 24 -13.33 -81.90 -4.52
CA ILE A 24 -12.71 -82.78 -3.52
C ILE A 24 -11.25 -82.91 -3.92
N PHE A 25 -10.40 -82.04 -3.37
CA PHE A 25 -8.97 -82.30 -3.35
C PHE A 25 -8.70 -83.24 -2.18
N ARG A 26 -8.29 -84.47 -2.48
CA ARG A 26 -7.66 -85.38 -1.51
C ARG A 26 -6.42 -84.67 -0.98
N SER A 27 -6.49 -84.14 0.25
CA SER A 27 -5.31 -83.69 0.95
C SER A 27 -4.49 -84.92 1.33
N LEU A 28 -3.47 -85.24 0.54
CA LEU A 28 -2.37 -86.06 1.03
C LEU A 28 -1.64 -85.21 2.08
N THR A 29 -2.10 -85.29 3.32
CA THR A 29 -1.42 -84.68 4.45
C THR A 29 -0.18 -85.51 4.73
N THR A 30 0.90 -85.28 3.99
CA THR A 30 2.22 -85.69 4.47
C THR A 30 2.50 -84.86 5.72
N TYR A 31 2.71 -85.55 6.85
CA TYR A 31 3.02 -84.91 8.12
C TYR A 31 4.41 -84.26 8.00
N HIS A 32 4.45 -83.03 7.50
CA HIS A 32 5.68 -82.27 7.36
C HIS A 32 6.03 -81.72 8.74
N HIS A 33 6.96 -82.39 9.44
CA HIS A 33 7.67 -81.77 10.55
C HIS A 33 8.43 -80.58 9.97
N SER A 34 7.86 -79.37 10.03
CA SER A 34 8.64 -78.17 9.83
C SER A 34 9.71 -78.17 10.92
N LYS A 35 10.95 -78.53 10.57
CA LYS A 35 12.09 -78.17 11.42
C LYS A 35 11.88 -76.70 11.75
N PRO A 36 11.78 -76.31 13.03
CA PRO A 36 11.60 -74.90 13.37
C PRO A 36 12.71 -74.19 12.61
N ALA A 37 12.33 -73.26 11.73
CA ALA A 37 13.30 -72.48 10.97
C ALA A 37 14.34 -72.06 12.00
N SER A 38 15.58 -72.51 11.82
CA SER A 38 16.68 -72.19 12.71
C SER A 38 16.50 -70.72 13.03
N GLN A 39 16.25 -70.40 14.30
CA GLN A 39 16.04 -69.04 14.76
C GLN A 39 17.39 -68.34 14.67
N THR A 40 17.98 -68.25 13.48
CA THR A 40 18.92 -67.21 13.18
C THR A 40 18.06 -65.96 13.29
N PRO A 41 18.26 -65.14 14.32
CA PRO A 41 17.56 -63.87 14.38
C PRO A 41 17.83 -63.22 13.02
N LEU A 42 16.77 -62.86 12.28
CA LEU A 42 16.96 -61.96 11.15
C LEU A 42 17.66 -60.77 11.76
N GLN A 43 18.95 -60.63 11.47
CA GLN A 43 19.73 -59.50 11.96
C GLN A 43 19.02 -58.28 11.39
N THR A 44 18.22 -57.60 12.22
CA THR A 44 17.67 -56.30 11.92
C THR A 44 18.89 -55.39 11.83
N GLN A 45 19.50 -55.36 10.64
CA GLN A 45 20.60 -54.47 10.38
C GLN A 45 20.09 -53.08 10.72
N ALA A 46 20.71 -52.45 11.72
CA ALA A 46 20.31 -51.14 12.17
C ALA A 46 20.33 -50.19 10.96
N VAL A 47 19.15 -49.82 10.48
CA VAL A 47 19.01 -48.95 9.30
C VAL A 47 19.67 -47.63 9.66
N ARG A 48 20.83 -47.36 9.07
CA ARG A 48 21.56 -46.12 9.31
C ARG A 48 20.68 -44.96 8.84
N LYS A 49 20.34 -44.06 9.75
CA LYS A 49 19.56 -42.86 9.41
C LYS A 49 20.28 -42.06 8.33
N ILE A 50 19.62 -41.86 7.19
CA ILE A 50 20.16 -41.06 6.08
C ILE A 50 20.37 -39.63 6.59
N LYS A 51 21.57 -39.07 6.36
CA LYS A 51 21.87 -37.68 6.70
C LYS A 51 21.08 -36.77 5.75
N THR A 52 20.04 -36.12 6.27
CA THR A 52 19.29 -35.09 5.53
C THR A 52 19.85 -33.72 5.88
N TYR A 53 20.36 -33.00 4.89
CA TYR A 53 20.82 -31.62 5.05
C TYR A 53 19.65 -30.65 4.87
N PRO A 54 19.56 -29.58 5.69
CA PRO A 54 18.53 -28.57 5.50
C PRO A 54 18.75 -27.81 4.19
N PRO A 55 17.69 -27.25 3.58
CA PRO A 55 17.86 -26.38 2.44
C PRO A 55 18.60 -25.10 2.84
N PRO A 56 19.36 -24.47 1.92
CA PRO A 56 19.95 -23.16 2.17
C PRO A 56 18.86 -22.11 2.44
N SER A 57 19.20 -21.04 3.15
CA SER A 57 18.25 -19.96 3.45
C SER A 57 17.70 -19.34 2.17
N SER A 58 16.38 -19.29 2.03
CA SER A 58 15.73 -18.73 0.83
C SER A 58 15.53 -17.20 0.96
N PRO A 59 15.65 -16.43 -0.13
CA PRO A 59 15.30 -15.00 -0.14
C PRO A 59 13.84 -14.73 0.27
N ALA A 60 12.94 -15.68 0.04
CA ALA A 60 11.54 -15.59 0.47
C ALA A 60 11.37 -15.57 2.00
N GLN A 61 12.36 -16.11 2.73
CA GLN A 61 12.41 -16.07 4.18
C GLN A 61 12.84 -14.68 4.69
N ILE A 62 13.69 -13.98 3.93
CA ILE A 62 14.13 -12.61 4.20
C ILE A 62 13.03 -11.59 3.83
N PHE A 63 12.45 -11.73 2.63
CA PHE A 63 11.44 -10.80 2.10
C PHE A 63 10.04 -11.41 2.16
N LYS A 64 9.43 -11.39 3.34
CA LYS A 64 8.08 -11.94 3.53
C LYS A 64 7.02 -11.23 2.69
N GLU A 65 7.14 -9.91 2.53
CA GLU A 65 6.25 -9.07 1.72
C GLU A 65 7.07 -8.25 0.71
N PRO A 66 7.48 -8.86 -0.43
CA PRO A 66 8.45 -8.25 -1.34
C PRO A 66 7.96 -6.90 -1.91
N ILE A 67 6.67 -6.75 -2.19
CA ILE A 67 6.09 -5.52 -2.74
C ILE A 67 6.21 -4.33 -1.76
N LYS A 68 6.01 -4.58 -0.46
CA LYS A 68 6.12 -3.52 0.55
C LYS A 68 7.58 -3.08 0.72
N ASN A 69 8.50 -4.04 0.67
CA ASN A 69 9.93 -3.78 0.75
C ASN A 69 10.39 -2.93 -0.44
N ILE A 70 9.98 -3.28 -1.67
CA ILE A 70 10.25 -2.48 -2.87
C ILE A 70 9.71 -1.05 -2.73
N HIS A 71 8.48 -0.88 -2.24
CA HIS A 71 7.94 0.47 -2.01
C HIS A 71 8.74 1.25 -0.97
N ALA A 72 9.15 0.62 0.12
CA ALA A 72 9.96 1.27 1.15
C ALA A 72 11.33 1.67 0.63
N GLU A 73 12.01 0.79 -0.11
CA GLU A 73 13.28 1.06 -0.78
C GLU A 73 13.16 2.24 -1.75
N GLN A 74 12.14 2.25 -2.61
CA GLN A 74 11.93 3.34 -3.57
C GLN A 74 11.60 4.66 -2.89
N ILE A 75 10.78 4.65 -1.82
CA ILE A 75 10.48 5.86 -1.06
C ILE A 75 11.74 6.40 -0.39
N ALA A 76 12.59 5.55 0.18
CA ALA A 76 13.85 5.96 0.79
C ALA A 76 14.78 6.66 -0.22
N VAL A 77 14.79 6.20 -1.48
CA VAL A 77 15.54 6.85 -2.58
C VAL A 77 14.91 8.19 -2.99
N LEU A 78 13.59 8.26 -3.13
CA LEU A 78 12.88 9.44 -3.66
C LEU A 78 12.63 10.55 -2.62
N ASP A 79 12.55 10.20 -1.35
CA ASP A 79 12.31 11.11 -0.21
C ASP A 79 13.31 10.82 0.92
N PRO A 80 14.61 11.10 0.73
CA PRO A 80 15.65 10.78 1.72
C PRO A 80 15.47 11.53 3.04
N THR A 81 14.84 12.70 3.03
CA THR A 81 14.53 13.47 4.25
C THR A 81 13.28 12.98 4.96
N GLY A 82 12.44 12.17 4.29
CA GLY A 82 11.13 11.75 4.79
C GLY A 82 10.12 12.91 4.92
N ALA A 83 10.43 14.11 4.42
CA ALA A 83 9.60 15.30 4.62
C ALA A 83 8.24 15.15 3.92
N ARG A 84 8.22 14.58 2.70
CA ARG A 84 6.97 14.37 1.95
C ARG A 84 6.14 13.26 2.59
N THR A 85 6.81 12.19 3.02
CA THR A 85 6.18 11.08 3.74
C THR A 85 5.52 11.56 5.03
N ASN A 86 6.21 12.39 5.81
CA ASN A 86 5.69 12.94 7.06
C ASN A 86 4.55 13.94 6.83
N LEU A 87 4.65 14.80 5.80
CA LEU A 87 3.60 15.76 5.42
C LEU A 87 2.27 15.06 5.11
N PHE A 88 2.33 13.88 4.50
CA PHE A 88 1.14 13.08 4.20
C PHE A 88 0.98 11.90 5.15
N SER A 89 1.64 11.82 6.30
CA SER A 89 1.40 10.71 7.23
C SER A 89 0.01 10.83 7.90
N LYS A 90 -0.64 9.70 8.21
CA LYS A 90 -1.88 9.74 9.02
C LYS A 90 -1.59 9.97 10.51
N THR A 91 -0.39 9.61 10.95
CA THR A 91 0.02 9.69 12.36
C THR A 91 0.35 11.11 12.77
N ASN A 92 0.81 11.94 11.81
CA ASN A 92 1.18 13.31 12.06
C ASN A 92 -0.08 14.21 12.19
N PRO A 93 -0.28 14.91 13.33
CA PRO A 93 -1.43 15.81 13.50
C PRO A 93 -1.40 16.97 12.50
N GLU A 94 -0.20 17.44 12.17
CA GLU A 94 0.11 18.57 11.28
C GLU A 94 0.17 18.17 9.80
N ALA A 95 -0.18 16.91 9.48
CA ALA A 95 -0.22 16.43 8.11
C ALA A 95 -1.24 17.18 7.26
N ALA A 96 -0.95 17.29 5.96
CA ALA A 96 -1.86 17.81 4.96
C ALA A 96 -3.11 16.91 4.84
N ARG A 97 -4.29 17.54 4.91
CA ARG A 97 -5.59 16.87 4.85
C ARG A 97 -6.36 17.30 3.62
N VAL A 98 -7.40 16.52 3.30
CA VAL A 98 -8.35 16.91 2.26
C VAL A 98 -9.11 18.17 2.68
N GLY A 99 -9.20 19.12 1.77
CA GLY A 99 -9.77 20.44 1.96
C GLY A 99 -8.76 21.53 2.30
N ASP A 100 -7.49 21.19 2.56
CA ASP A 100 -6.42 22.18 2.71
C ASP A 100 -6.02 22.72 1.32
N ILE A 101 -5.52 23.95 1.29
CA ILE A 101 -4.94 24.55 0.09
C ILE A 101 -3.46 24.23 0.08
N LEU A 102 -3.03 23.52 -0.96
CA LEU A 102 -1.65 23.10 -1.15
C LEU A 102 -1.04 23.87 -2.32
N LEU A 103 0.22 24.27 -2.15
CA LEU A 103 1.07 24.82 -3.20
C LEU A 103 2.10 23.75 -3.58
N VAL A 104 2.05 23.28 -4.81
CA VAL A 104 3.01 22.32 -5.36
C VAL A 104 4.01 23.10 -6.20
N ARG A 105 5.29 23.05 -5.79
CA ARG A 105 6.40 23.58 -6.57
C ARG A 105 6.96 22.48 -7.45
N LEU A 106 7.10 22.78 -8.73
CA LEU A 106 7.69 21.90 -9.71
C LEU A 106 9.12 22.36 -9.98
N LYS A 107 9.99 21.42 -10.32
CA LYS A 107 11.35 21.73 -10.77
C LYS A 107 11.35 22.55 -12.07
N THR A 108 10.34 22.32 -12.90
CA THR A 108 10.18 22.99 -14.20
C THR A 108 8.73 23.38 -14.37
N GLY A 109 8.52 24.61 -14.82
CA GLY A 109 7.19 25.19 -15.02
C GLY A 109 6.63 25.89 -13.77
N ASP A 110 5.41 26.39 -13.91
CA ASP A 110 4.79 27.22 -12.89
C ASP A 110 4.25 26.39 -11.71
N PRO A 111 4.37 26.89 -10.47
CA PRO A 111 3.83 26.19 -9.32
C PRO A 111 2.30 26.16 -9.38
N PHE A 112 1.72 25.01 -9.05
CA PHE A 112 0.28 24.84 -9.03
C PHE A 112 -0.25 24.90 -7.61
N ALA A 113 -1.21 25.78 -7.37
CA ALA A 113 -1.92 25.86 -6.10
C ALA A 113 -3.38 25.45 -6.27
N GLY A 114 -3.91 24.73 -5.29
CA GLY A 114 -5.30 24.33 -5.30
C GLY A 114 -5.75 23.66 -4.02
N VAL A 115 -7.06 23.49 -3.89
CA VAL A 115 -7.66 22.75 -2.78
C VAL A 115 -7.45 21.27 -3.00
N CYS A 116 -6.97 20.56 -1.97
CA CYS A 116 -6.81 19.12 -2.00
C CYS A 116 -8.16 18.41 -1.90
N ILE A 117 -8.63 17.82 -3.00
CA ILE A 117 -9.91 17.08 -3.04
C ILE A 117 -9.73 15.63 -2.59
N ASN A 118 -8.58 15.03 -2.88
CA ASN A 118 -8.35 13.60 -2.68
C ASN A 118 -6.86 13.31 -2.47
N ILE A 119 -6.56 12.37 -1.57
CA ILE A 119 -5.23 11.82 -1.33
C ILE A 119 -5.30 10.30 -1.53
N ARG A 120 -4.66 9.80 -2.60
CA ARG A 120 -4.54 8.38 -2.90
C ARG A 120 -3.26 7.84 -2.29
N ARG A 121 -3.36 6.92 -1.34
CA ARG A 121 -2.21 6.27 -0.68
C ARG A 121 -1.98 4.90 -1.30
N ARG A 122 -0.92 4.74 -2.09
CA ARG A 122 -0.58 3.51 -2.83
C ARG A 122 0.94 3.31 -2.88
N GLY A 123 1.60 3.32 -1.72
CA GLY A 123 3.07 3.21 -1.64
C GLY A 123 3.75 4.38 -2.34
N VAL A 124 4.71 4.08 -3.23
CA VAL A 124 5.43 5.07 -4.05
C VAL A 124 4.51 5.86 -5.01
N GLU A 125 3.38 5.28 -5.39
CA GLU A 125 2.41 5.91 -6.30
C GLU A 125 1.41 6.83 -5.59
N THR A 126 1.72 7.22 -4.35
CA THR A 126 0.89 8.13 -3.57
C THR A 126 0.74 9.46 -4.29
N GLY A 127 -0.50 9.93 -4.40
CA GLY A 127 -0.80 11.14 -5.16
C GLY A 127 -1.92 11.96 -4.56
N ILE A 128 -1.93 13.23 -4.91
CA ILE A 128 -2.88 14.24 -4.48
C ILE A 128 -3.62 14.82 -5.69
N LEU A 129 -4.92 15.04 -5.53
CA LEU A 129 -5.75 15.75 -6.51
C LEU A 129 -6.01 17.16 -6.01
N LEU A 130 -5.54 18.13 -6.77
CA LEU A 130 -5.74 19.54 -6.49
C LEU A 130 -6.76 20.10 -7.47
N ARG A 131 -7.66 20.96 -6.98
CA ARG A 131 -8.60 21.74 -7.79
C ARG A 131 -8.34 23.22 -7.61
N ASN A 132 -8.38 23.96 -8.70
CA ASN A 132 -8.35 25.42 -8.71
C ASN A 132 -9.25 25.96 -9.84
N GLU A 133 -9.67 27.21 -9.74
CA GLU A 133 -10.26 27.94 -10.85
C GLU A 133 -9.22 28.92 -11.40
N LEU A 134 -8.77 28.65 -12.63
CA LEU A 134 -7.86 29.54 -13.36
C LEU A 134 -8.69 30.35 -14.33
N THR A 135 -8.56 31.68 -14.22
CA THR A 135 -9.42 32.67 -14.89
C THR A 135 -10.90 32.45 -14.58
N ARG A 136 -11.58 31.54 -15.28
CA ARG A 136 -12.98 31.13 -15.04
C ARG A 136 -13.23 29.65 -15.31
N VAL A 137 -12.16 28.86 -15.42
CA VAL A 137 -12.21 27.44 -15.76
C VAL A 137 -11.67 26.63 -14.59
N GLY A 138 -12.49 25.69 -14.10
CA GLY A 138 -12.08 24.77 -13.06
C GLY A 138 -11.10 23.73 -13.59
N VAL A 139 -9.86 23.77 -13.12
CA VAL A 139 -8.77 22.86 -13.48
C VAL A 139 -8.49 21.90 -12.31
N GLU A 140 -8.32 20.62 -12.62
CA GLU A 140 -7.92 19.60 -11.65
C GLU A 140 -6.65 18.89 -12.10
N MET A 141 -5.68 18.77 -11.18
CA MET A 141 -4.38 18.16 -11.46
C MET A 141 -4.04 17.08 -10.44
N TRP A 142 -3.57 15.93 -10.94
CA TRP A 142 -2.97 14.89 -10.12
C TRP A 142 -1.47 15.13 -10.02
N TYR A 143 -0.96 15.17 -8.79
CA TYR A 143 0.48 15.14 -8.52
C TYR A 143 0.86 13.89 -7.75
N LYS A 144 1.95 13.26 -8.16
CA LYS A 144 2.60 12.17 -7.44
C LYS A 144 3.59 12.77 -6.47
N ILE A 145 3.40 12.51 -5.17
CA ILE A 145 4.15 13.23 -4.13
C ILE A 145 5.65 12.87 -4.15
N TYR A 146 5.99 11.65 -4.57
CA TYR A 146 7.37 11.18 -4.66
C TYR A 146 7.99 11.38 -6.05
N SER A 147 7.28 12.07 -6.97
CA SER A 147 7.86 12.36 -8.28
C SER A 147 9.06 13.30 -8.13
N PRO A 148 10.20 13.02 -8.80
CA PRO A 148 11.36 13.90 -8.76
C PRO A 148 11.08 15.26 -9.40
N ASN A 149 10.01 15.40 -10.20
CA ASN A 149 9.62 16.69 -10.79
C ASN A 149 8.96 17.61 -9.77
N VAL A 150 8.42 17.07 -8.67
CA VAL A 150 7.87 17.86 -7.58
C VAL A 150 9.00 18.25 -6.65
N GLU A 151 9.36 19.52 -6.65
CA GLU A 151 10.39 20.05 -5.77
C GLU A 151 9.90 20.01 -4.31
N GLY A 152 8.76 20.63 -4.04
CA GLY A 152 8.20 20.75 -2.71
C GLY A 152 6.69 20.91 -2.70
N ILE A 153 6.07 20.52 -1.58
CA ILE A 153 4.63 20.69 -1.35
C ILE A 153 4.45 21.43 -0.04
N GLU A 154 3.69 22.52 -0.08
CA GLU A 154 3.48 23.39 1.07
C GLU A 154 2.00 23.53 1.38
N VAL A 155 1.68 23.56 2.67
CA VAL A 155 0.33 23.87 3.14
C VAL A 155 0.20 25.38 3.24
N VAL A 156 -0.54 25.99 2.30
CA VAL A 156 -0.75 27.44 2.23
C VAL A 156 -1.77 27.86 3.27
N GLN A 157 -2.91 27.17 3.30
CA GLN A 157 -3.99 27.45 4.21
C GLN A 157 -4.65 26.13 4.62
N ARG A 158 -4.80 25.95 5.93
CA ARG A 158 -5.54 24.82 6.49
C ARG A 158 -7.02 25.12 6.54
N LYS A 159 -7.81 24.06 6.36
CA LYS A 159 -9.25 24.15 6.54
C LYS A 159 -9.59 24.37 8.01
N ALA A 160 -10.43 25.36 8.31
CA ALA A 160 -10.84 25.69 9.69
C ALA A 160 -11.43 24.50 10.46
N LYS A 161 -12.19 23.63 9.77
CA LYS A 161 -12.73 22.39 10.34
C LYS A 161 -12.40 21.22 9.44
N ARG A 162 -11.94 20.12 10.07
CA ARG A 162 -11.66 18.85 9.38
C ARG A 162 -12.86 18.42 8.56
N ALA A 163 -12.64 18.12 7.29
CA ALA A 163 -13.68 17.60 6.43
C ALA A 163 -14.18 16.24 6.92
N ARG A 164 -15.50 16.04 6.89
CA ARG A 164 -16.15 14.79 7.29
C ARG A 164 -16.02 13.66 6.26
N ARG A 165 -15.71 13.99 5.00
CA ARG A 165 -15.56 13.04 3.90
C ARG A 165 -14.08 12.86 3.56
N ALA A 166 -13.71 11.64 3.18
CA ALA A 166 -12.35 11.33 2.72
C ALA A 166 -12.05 11.88 1.31
N ARG A 167 -13.08 12.16 0.50
CA ARG A 167 -12.97 12.74 -0.85
C ARG A 167 -13.97 13.87 -0.99
N LEU A 168 -13.53 15.02 -1.47
CA LEU A 168 -14.36 16.23 -1.58
C LEU A 168 -14.82 16.49 -3.01
N THR A 169 -15.22 15.44 -3.74
CA THR A 169 -15.64 15.54 -5.15
C THR A 169 -16.84 16.45 -5.37
N TYR A 170 -17.63 16.71 -4.33
CA TYR A 170 -18.75 17.65 -4.37
C TYR A 170 -18.32 19.11 -4.59
N MET A 171 -17.04 19.46 -4.37
CA MET A 171 -16.48 20.79 -4.64
C MET A 171 -16.46 21.16 -6.13
N ARG A 172 -16.71 20.19 -7.02
CA ARG A 172 -16.90 20.44 -8.45
C ARG A 172 -18.21 21.17 -8.77
N LYS A 173 -19.17 21.15 -7.84
CA LYS A 173 -20.47 21.81 -8.01
C LYS A 173 -20.33 23.28 -7.60
N PRO A 174 -20.87 24.25 -8.36
CA PRO A 174 -20.72 25.68 -8.08
C PRO A 174 -21.05 26.09 -6.64
N LYS A 175 -22.08 25.48 -6.04
CA LYS A 175 -22.49 25.72 -4.64
C LYS A 175 -21.38 25.51 -3.60
N HIS A 176 -20.44 24.61 -3.86
CA HIS A 176 -19.39 24.22 -2.90
C HIS A 176 -17.99 24.47 -3.43
N ASP A 177 -17.87 25.07 -4.62
CA ASP A 177 -16.57 25.37 -5.19
C ASP A 177 -15.92 26.50 -4.40
N MET A 178 -14.61 26.40 -4.22
CA MET A 178 -13.84 27.46 -3.57
C MET A 178 -13.50 28.58 -4.56
N GLY A 179 -13.58 28.29 -5.86
CA GLY A 179 -13.16 29.18 -6.92
C GLY A 179 -11.64 29.36 -6.95
N SER A 180 -11.19 30.57 -7.33
CA SER A 180 -9.76 30.84 -7.50
C SER A 180 -9.04 31.03 -6.16
N VAL A 181 -7.97 30.26 -5.95
CA VAL A 181 -7.14 30.35 -4.73
C VAL A 181 -5.96 31.33 -4.86
N GLN A 182 -5.86 32.06 -5.97
CA GLN A 182 -4.69 32.88 -6.31
C GLN A 182 -4.39 33.97 -5.27
N ASN A 183 -5.41 34.64 -4.75
CA ASN A 183 -5.26 35.70 -3.73
C ASN A 183 -4.69 35.15 -2.42
N ILE A 184 -5.13 33.97 -2.02
CA ILE A 184 -4.68 33.29 -0.78
C ILE A 184 -3.19 32.93 -0.91
N VAL A 185 -2.81 32.37 -2.06
CA VAL A 185 -1.43 31.99 -2.34
C VAL A 185 -0.52 33.21 -2.38
N LEU A 186 -0.97 34.29 -3.02
CA LEU A 186 -0.23 35.55 -3.10
C LEU A 186 0.00 36.14 -1.70
N GLN A 187 -1.02 36.12 -0.84
CA GLN A 187 -0.89 36.56 0.55
C GLN A 187 0.13 35.71 1.32
N TYR A 188 0.04 34.39 1.21
CA TYR A 188 0.99 33.46 1.84
C TYR A 188 2.43 33.70 1.37
N GLN A 189 2.64 33.90 0.07
CA GLN A 189 3.97 34.21 -0.48
C GLN A 189 4.51 35.55 0.03
N ARG A 190 3.66 36.59 0.13
CA ARG A 190 4.05 37.88 0.72
C ARG A 190 4.46 37.71 2.18
N THR A 191 3.64 37.05 3.00
CA THR A 191 3.92 36.84 4.42
C THR A 191 5.22 36.07 4.63
N ARG A 192 5.42 35.00 3.85
CA ARG A 192 6.65 34.20 3.93
C ARG A 192 7.88 34.97 3.47
N GLY A 193 7.77 35.75 2.39
CA GLY A 193 8.85 36.59 1.89
C GLY A 193 9.26 37.71 2.86
N VAL A 194 8.32 38.24 3.65
CA VAL A 194 8.62 39.24 4.69
C VAL A 194 9.38 38.62 5.86
N LEU A 195 8.97 37.42 6.30
CA LEU A 195 9.60 36.71 7.41
C LEU A 195 10.99 36.17 7.05
N GLY A 196 11.21 35.80 5.79
CA GLY A 196 12.48 35.26 5.30
C GLY A 196 13.57 36.30 4.99
N ARG A 197 13.33 37.60 5.14
CA ARG A 197 14.40 38.60 4.98
C ARG A 197 15.30 38.61 6.21
N PRO A 198 16.63 38.41 6.08
CA PRO A 198 17.55 38.64 7.18
C PRO A 198 17.43 40.09 7.67
N ASP A 199 17.44 40.32 8.98
CA ASP A 199 17.15 41.62 9.59
C ASP A 199 18.07 42.77 9.13
N GLY A 200 19.19 42.47 8.47
CA GLY A 200 20.13 43.44 7.90
C GLY A 200 19.56 44.33 6.79
N GLU A 201 18.64 43.84 5.96
CA GLU A 201 18.08 44.62 4.83
C GLU A 201 16.87 45.49 5.21
N ARG A 202 16.17 45.17 6.30
CA ARG A 202 14.98 45.93 6.75
C ARG A 202 15.30 47.37 7.14
N ARG A 203 16.56 47.69 7.48
CA ARG A 203 16.99 49.02 7.92
C ARG A 203 17.29 50.01 6.80
N GLN A 204 17.51 49.56 5.56
CA GLN A 204 17.89 50.47 4.46
C GLN A 204 16.68 51.15 3.79
N THR A 205 15.52 50.48 3.74
CA THR A 205 14.32 51.03 3.06
C THR A 205 13.55 52.05 3.89
N SER A 206 13.69 52.04 5.23
CA SER A 206 13.00 52.99 6.12
C SER A 206 13.66 54.38 6.19
N LYS A 207 14.90 54.55 5.72
CA LYS A 207 15.62 55.84 5.77
C LYS A 207 15.37 56.79 4.58
N LYS A 208 14.69 56.37 3.50
CA LYS A 208 14.58 57.17 2.25
C LYS A 208 13.22 57.86 2.02
N LYS A 209 12.44 58.12 3.07
CA LYS A 209 11.19 58.92 2.99
C LYS A 209 11.13 60.05 4.02
N THR A 210 12.15 60.91 4.05
CA THR A 210 12.05 62.26 4.60
C THR A 210 11.76 63.25 3.48
N LYS A 211 10.46 63.42 3.22
CA LYS A 211 9.75 64.67 2.92
C LYS A 211 10.61 65.86 2.42
N GLY A 212 10.78 65.97 1.10
CA GLY A 212 11.09 67.25 0.46
C GLY A 212 9.78 68.02 0.26
N LYS A 213 9.56 69.05 1.07
CA LYS A 213 8.47 70.02 0.92
C LYS A 213 9.12 71.28 0.33
N LYS A 214 8.85 71.60 -0.92
CA LYS A 214 8.92 72.93 -1.52
C LYS A 214 7.80 73.03 -2.54
#